data_AF-A0A0F9J8C1-F1
#
_entry.id   AF-A0A0F9J8C1-F1
#
_cell.length_a   1.000
_cell.length_b   1.000
_cell.length_c   1.000
_cell.angle_alpha   90.00
_cell.angle_beta   90.00
_cell.angle_gamma   90.00
#
_symmetry.space_group_name_H-M   'P 1'
#
loop_
_entity.id
_entity.type
_entity.pdbx_description
1 polymer ?
#
loop_
_entity_poly.entity_id
_entity_poly.type
_entity_poly.pdbx_seq_one_letter_code
_entity_poly.pdbx_strand_id
1 'polypeptide(L)'
;MTEANIPIVITKEDCHRCHELKTWLKENGLKYTEKDIDDENFVAELLHDKNFLATFCDAEGCIVNTPAVIHKGKYWFKELWGINGLRKNEAKKLFMDN
;
A
#
# COMPACT_ATOMS: atom_id res chain seq x y z
N MET A 1 -13.23 4.17 -21.57
CA MET A 1 -13.48 4.78 -20.24
C MET A 1 -12.43 4.18 -19.33
N THR A 2 -11.30 4.87 -19.15
CA THR A 2 -10.15 4.33 -18.40
C THR A 2 -10.47 4.40 -16.92
N GLU A 3 -10.86 3.27 -16.33
CA GLU A 3 -10.88 3.08 -14.89
C GLU A 3 -9.55 3.60 -14.34
N ALA A 4 -9.64 4.67 -13.56
CA ALA A 4 -8.48 5.37 -13.04
C ALA A 4 -7.64 4.36 -12.24
N ASN A 5 -6.34 4.25 -12.56
CA ASN A 5 -5.35 3.46 -11.82
C ASN A 5 -5.11 4.05 -10.42
N ILE A 6 -6.15 4.22 -9.62
CA ILE A 6 -6.09 4.81 -8.29
C ILE A 6 -5.34 3.83 -7.39
N PRO A 7 -4.19 4.22 -6.81
CA PRO A 7 -3.45 3.35 -5.90
C PRO A 7 -4.31 2.94 -4.69
N ILE A 8 -4.17 1.69 -4.26
CA ILE A 8 -4.78 1.19 -3.02
C ILE A 8 -3.71 1.24 -1.93
N VAL A 9 -3.97 1.95 -0.85
CA VAL A 9 -3.11 1.99 0.34
C VAL A 9 -3.70 1.05 1.37
N ILE A 10 -2.94 0.00 1.68
CA ILE A 10 -3.23 -0.94 2.74
C ILE A 10 -2.73 -0.36 4.05
N THR A 11 -3.63 -0.12 4.98
CA THR A 11 -3.34 0.42 6.32
C THR A 11 -3.74 -0.58 7.40
N LYS A 12 -3.38 -0.26 8.64
CA LYS A 12 -3.76 -0.99 9.84
C LYS A 12 -4.12 0.02 10.92
N GLU A 13 -5.00 -0.33 11.85
CA GLU A 13 -5.12 0.40 13.10
C GLU A 13 -3.76 0.51 13.83
N ASP A 14 -3.57 1.63 14.52
CA ASP A 14 -2.35 1.95 15.30
C ASP A 14 -1.03 1.95 14.51
N CYS A 15 -1.08 2.30 13.22
CA CYS A 15 0.09 2.31 12.35
C CYS A 15 0.64 3.73 12.11
N HIS A 16 1.70 4.11 12.84
CA HIS A 16 2.34 5.43 12.70
C HIS A 16 2.73 5.78 11.25
N ARG A 17 3.34 4.82 10.54
CA ARG A 17 3.72 4.97 9.13
C ARG A 17 2.50 5.16 8.21
N CYS A 18 1.38 4.52 8.53
CA CYS A 18 0.14 4.68 7.79
C CYS A 18 -0.39 6.11 7.91
N HIS A 19 -0.37 6.67 9.12
CA HIS A 19 -0.71 8.07 9.32
C HIS A 19 0.23 9.03 8.58
N GLU A 20 1.53 8.78 8.59
CA GLU A 20 2.52 9.59 7.85
C GLU A 20 2.22 9.59 6.34
N LEU A 21 2.00 8.42 5.74
CA LEU A 21 1.66 8.30 4.32
C LEU A 21 0.33 8.99 3.98
N LYS A 22 -0.72 8.74 4.78
CA LYS A 22 -2.04 9.37 4.58
C LYS A 22 -1.96 10.89 4.66
N THR A 23 -1.18 11.41 5.61
CA THR A 23 -0.96 12.85 5.76
C THR A 23 -0.30 13.42 4.50
N TRP A 24 0.80 12.78 4.05
CA TRP A 24 1.47 13.21 2.83
C TRP A 24 0.57 13.18 1.59
N LEU A 25 -0.22 12.11 1.41
CA LEU A 25 -1.16 11.98 0.30
C LEU A 25 -2.23 13.08 0.34
N LYS A 26 -2.78 13.38 1.52
CA LYS A 26 -3.76 14.43 1.73
C LYS A 26 -3.19 15.82 1.45
N GLU A 27 -1.99 16.12 1.95
CA GLU A 27 -1.29 17.40 1.71
C GLU A 27 -1.02 17.65 0.23
N ASN A 28 -0.80 16.59 -0.56
CA ASN A 28 -0.54 16.67 -1.99
C ASN A 28 -1.81 16.52 -2.85
N GLY A 29 -3.00 16.41 -2.24
CA GLY A 29 -4.28 16.27 -2.96
C GLY A 29 -4.39 14.98 -3.80
N LEU A 30 -3.66 13.93 -3.41
CA LEU A 30 -3.57 12.67 -4.16
C LEU A 30 -4.75 11.76 -3.81
N LYS A 31 -5.39 11.21 -4.84
CA LYS A 31 -6.47 10.23 -4.67
C LYS A 31 -5.89 8.84 -4.47
N TYR A 32 -6.43 8.13 -3.49
CA TYR A 32 -6.11 6.74 -3.21
C TYR A 32 -7.34 6.05 -2.61
N THR A 33 -7.36 4.73 -2.67
CA THR A 33 -8.34 3.90 -1.95
C THR A 33 -7.67 3.37 -0.69
N GLU A 34 -8.30 3.51 0.47
CA GLU A 34 -7.81 2.91 1.71
C GLU A 34 -8.45 1.52 1.91
N LYS A 35 -7.65 0.55 2.32
CA LYS A 35 -8.09 -0.79 2.70
C LYS A 35 -7.40 -1.19 4.00
N ASP A 36 -8.17 -1.70 4.96
CA ASP A 36 -7.62 -2.17 6.23
C ASP A 36 -7.14 -3.61 6.10
N ILE A 37 -5.94 -3.90 6.59
CA ILE A 37 -5.38 -5.26 6.62
C ILE A 37 -6.04 -6.15 7.68
N ASP A 38 -6.78 -5.59 8.63
CA ASP A 38 -7.56 -6.34 9.61
C ASP A 38 -9.00 -6.62 9.10
N ASP A 39 -9.40 -6.10 7.93
CA ASP A 39 -10.69 -6.43 7.31
C ASP A 39 -10.68 -7.84 6.70
N GLU A 40 -11.47 -8.75 7.27
CA GLU A 40 -11.50 -10.16 6.87
C GLU A 40 -11.86 -10.38 5.40
N ASN A 41 -12.76 -9.55 4.85
CA ASN A 41 -13.17 -9.68 3.44
C ASN A 41 -12.00 -9.30 2.53
N PHE A 42 -11.33 -8.19 2.82
CA PHE A 42 -10.17 -7.74 2.06
C PHE A 42 -8.99 -8.70 2.18
N VAL A 43 -8.73 -9.24 3.37
CA VAL A 43 -7.69 -10.26 3.56
C VAL A 43 -8.00 -11.51 2.75
N ALA A 44 -9.25 -11.96 2.72
CA ALA A 44 -9.65 -13.09 1.89
C ALA A 44 -9.42 -12.81 0.39
N GLU A 45 -9.70 -11.59 -0.07
CA GLU A 45 -9.37 -11.17 -1.44
C GLU A 45 -7.85 -11.21 -1.71
N LEU A 46 -7.02 -10.70 -0.78
CA LEU A 46 -5.56 -10.71 -0.90
C LEU A 46 -4.97 -12.11 -0.94
N LEU A 47 -5.50 -13.03 -0.13
CA LEU A 47 -5.08 -14.43 -0.10
C LEU A 47 -5.42 -15.17 -1.40
N HIS A 48 -6.32 -14.65 -2.22
CA HIS A 48 -6.60 -15.16 -3.56
C HIS A 48 -5.72 -14.50 -4.65
N ASP A 49 -5.01 -13.41 -4.34
CA ASP A 49 -4.11 -12.74 -5.27
C ASP A 49 -2.71 -13.40 -5.28
N LYS A 50 -2.36 -13.99 -6.43
CA LYS A 50 -1.08 -14.69 -6.62
C LYS A 50 0.14 -13.79 -6.45
N ASN A 51 0.05 -12.51 -6.82
CA ASN A 51 1.14 -11.56 -6.69
C ASN A 51 1.34 -11.16 -5.23
N PHE A 52 0.23 -11.03 -4.48
CA PHE A 52 0.29 -10.81 -3.04
C PHE A 52 0.96 -11.99 -2.34
N LEU A 53 0.48 -13.22 -2.61
CA LEU A 53 1.05 -14.43 -2.03
C LEU A 53 2.56 -14.54 -2.33
N ALA A 54 2.97 -14.30 -3.58
CA ALA A 54 4.38 -14.37 -3.96
C ALA A 54 5.26 -13.26 -3.35
N THR A 55 4.66 -12.16 -2.87
CA THR A 55 5.40 -11.00 -2.33
C THR A 55 5.43 -11.00 -0.80
N PHE A 56 4.35 -11.45 -0.15
CA PHE A 56 4.14 -11.31 1.30
C PHE A 56 3.94 -12.64 2.03
N CYS A 57 3.75 -13.75 1.33
CA CYS A 57 3.51 -15.05 1.94
C CYS A 57 4.64 -16.03 1.63
N ASP A 58 5.15 -16.67 2.68
CA ASP A 58 6.14 -17.73 2.62
C ASP A 58 5.60 -18.99 3.32
N ALA A 59 6.44 -20.03 3.44
CA ALA A 59 6.07 -21.30 4.08
C ALA A 59 5.60 -21.17 5.55
N GLU A 60 5.94 -20.06 6.21
CA GLU A 60 5.61 -19.79 7.61
C GLU A 60 4.33 -18.94 7.79
N GLY A 61 3.83 -18.31 6.71
CA GLY A 61 2.64 -17.47 6.75
C GLY A 61 2.76 -16.19 5.91
N CYS A 62 1.70 -15.38 5.94
CA CYS A 62 1.62 -14.09 5.25
C CYS A 62 1.96 -12.94 6.20
N ILE A 63 3.04 -12.20 5.93
CA ILE A 63 3.44 -11.04 6.72
C ILE A 63 3.34 -9.79 5.84
N VAL A 64 2.33 -8.97 6.13
CA VAL A 64 2.16 -7.66 5.47
C VAL A 64 2.67 -6.57 6.40
N ASN A 65 3.74 -5.92 5.97
CA ASN A 65 4.21 -4.72 6.64
C ASN A 65 3.40 -3.52 6.17
N THR A 66 2.61 -2.92 7.05
CA THR A 66 1.83 -1.73 6.75
C THR A 66 2.64 -0.44 6.99
N PRO A 67 2.37 0.62 6.20
CA PRO A 67 1.47 0.64 5.05
C PRO A 67 2.12 0.03 3.81
N ALA A 68 1.33 -0.71 3.05
CA ALA A 68 1.68 -1.22 1.73
C ALA A 68 0.82 -0.51 0.67
N VAL A 69 1.33 -0.39 -0.55
CA VAL A 69 0.61 0.26 -1.66
C VAL A 69 0.51 -0.68 -2.85
N ILE A 70 -0.71 -0.89 -3.34
CA ILE A 70 -1.01 -1.62 -4.56
C ILE A 70 -1.21 -0.60 -5.68
N HIS A 71 -0.39 -0.67 -6.71
CA HIS A 71 -0.55 0.19 -7.88
C HIS A 71 -0.14 -0.58 -9.14
N LYS A 72 -1.03 -0.61 -10.14
CA LYS A 72 -0.82 -1.29 -11.43
C LYS A 72 -0.40 -2.77 -11.26
N GLY A 73 -1.02 -3.48 -10.31
CA GLY A 73 -0.73 -4.89 -10.00
C GLY A 73 0.60 -5.15 -9.28
N LYS A 74 1.33 -4.09 -8.88
CA LYS A 74 2.56 -4.18 -8.10
C LYS A 74 2.33 -3.74 -6.66
N TYR A 75 3.06 -4.38 -5.77
CA TYR A 75 3.01 -4.11 -4.34
C TYR A 75 4.28 -3.38 -3.90
N TRP A 76 4.08 -2.29 -3.15
CA TRP A 76 5.16 -1.42 -2.69
C TRP A 76 5.12 -1.30 -1.17
N PHE A 77 6.22 -1.66 -0.53
CA PHE A 77 6.41 -1.52 0.92
C PHE A 77 7.82 -1.00 1.21
N LYS A 78 8.85 -1.87 1.14
CA LYS A 78 10.23 -1.54 1.50
C LYS A 78 10.85 -0.41 0.69
N GLU A 79 10.37 -0.24 -0.54
CA GLU A 79 10.84 0.79 -1.46
C GLU A 79 10.28 2.18 -1.12
N LEU A 80 9.10 2.25 -0.50
CA LEU A 80 8.50 3.49 -0.04
C LEU A 80 9.06 3.94 1.32
N TRP A 81 9.62 3.03 2.11
CA TRP A 81 10.05 3.29 3.48
C TRP A 81 11.56 3.21 3.64
N GLY A 82 12.16 4.28 4.18
CA GLY A 82 13.57 4.31 4.59
C GLY A 82 13.73 4.35 6.11
N ILE A 83 14.98 4.42 6.56
CA ILE A 83 15.33 4.61 7.98
C ILE A 83 14.73 5.92 8.51
N ASN A 84 14.61 6.94 7.65
CA ASN A 84 14.10 8.27 7.98
C ASN A 84 12.59 8.45 7.66
N GLY A 85 11.83 7.36 7.49
CA GLY A 85 10.40 7.42 7.16
C GLY A 85 10.11 7.35 5.65
N LEU A 86 9.01 7.98 5.22
CA LEU A 86 8.51 7.94 3.84
C LEU A 86 9.50 8.56 2.85
N ARG A 87 9.91 7.76 1.86
CA ARG A 87 10.71 8.22 0.72
C ARG A 87 9.83 9.00 -0.25
N LYS A 88 9.69 10.31 0.01
CA LYS A 88 8.87 11.23 -0.78
C LYS A 88 9.11 11.14 -2.30
N ASN A 89 10.35 10.91 -2.74
CA ASN A 89 10.65 10.77 -4.17
C ASN A 89 10.01 9.52 -4.80
N GLU A 90 10.04 8.39 -4.09
CA GLU A 90 9.40 7.15 -4.55
C GLU A 90 7.88 7.25 -4.47
N ALA A 91 7.36 7.87 -3.40
CA ALA A 91 5.93 8.17 -3.30
C ALA A 91 5.45 9.09 -4.44
N LYS A 92 6.21 10.11 -4.82
CA LYS A 92 5.90 10.94 -5.99
C LYS A 92 5.83 10.12 -7.27
N LYS A 93 6.81 9.27 -7.55
CA LYS A 93 6.78 8.39 -8.74
C LYS A 93 5.56 7.49 -8.75
N LEU A 94 5.12 7.03 -7.59
CA LEU A 94 4.00 6.09 -7.50
C LEU A 94 2.63 6.77 -7.62
N PHE A 95 2.46 7.93 -6.98
CA PHE A 95 1.15 8.59 -6.88
C PHE A 95 0.97 9.77 -7.84
N MET A 96 2.06 10.40 -8.32
CA MET A 96 2.02 11.58 -9.20
C MET A 96 2.41 11.29 -10.66
N ASP A 97 3.13 10.20 -10.95
CA ASP A 97 3.54 9.82 -12.32
C ASP A 97 2.40 9.06 -13.05
N ASN A 98 1.26 9.74 -13.21
CA ASN A 98 0.10 9.28 -13.99
C ASN A 98 -0.01 10.05 -15.31
#